data_AF-A0A7C1D9T4-F1
#
_entry.id   AF-A0A7C1D9T4-F1
#
_cell.length_a   1.000
_cell.length_b   1.000
_cell.length_c   1.000
_cell.angle_alpha   90.00
_cell.angle_beta   90.00
_cell.angle_gamma   90.00
#
_symmetry.space_group_name_H-M   'P 1'
#
loop_
_entity.id
_entity.type
_entity.pdbx_description
1 polymer ?
#
loop_
_entity_poly.entity_id
_entity_poly.type
_entity_poly.pdbx_seq_one_letter_code
_entity_poly.pdbx_strand_id
1 'polypeptide(L)'
;MYRRALMIIAAVLLVFACGGGGGGSSGTPPTIHEVGVFRNTSPDSQVSTLDVGREYYVAVHASDPDLDMRTLRVEQYHAGASSPMYVDTLRLPSQQYSNTLFWDVIYITGPAGEWRTSFQITDAAGNTSNVYWLHTTARRSKDAGLKSNELDEALDAPLFRLHEADIAVSADPGQFFTNE
;
A
#
# COMPACT_ATOMS: atom_id res chain seq x y z
N MET A 1 -23.89 48.42 -25.15
CA MET A 1 -24.74 47.21 -25.32
C MET A 1 -24.22 46.43 -26.51
N TYR A 2 -23.32 45.45 -26.30
CA TYR A 2 -22.81 44.59 -27.37
C TYR A 2 -23.14 43.13 -27.07
N ARG A 3 -23.61 42.47 -28.13
CA ARG A 3 -24.30 41.18 -28.15
C ARG A 3 -23.31 40.02 -28.03
N ARG A 4 -23.83 38.93 -27.45
CA ARG A 4 -23.22 37.62 -27.22
C ARG A 4 -22.59 37.06 -28.50
N ALA A 5 -21.33 36.60 -28.40
CA ALA A 5 -20.74 35.66 -29.33
C ALA A 5 -20.66 34.29 -28.62
N LEU A 6 -21.62 33.43 -28.94
CA LEU A 6 -21.63 32.02 -28.58
C LEU A 6 -20.61 31.32 -29.49
N MET A 7 -19.45 30.95 -28.95
CA MET A 7 -18.44 30.17 -29.68
C MET A 7 -18.72 28.69 -29.42
N ILE A 8 -19.39 28.04 -30.38
CA ILE A 8 -19.49 26.58 -30.45
C ILE A 8 -18.14 26.09 -30.97
N ILE A 9 -17.29 25.59 -30.06
CA ILE A 9 -16.08 24.85 -30.44
C ILE A 9 -16.48 23.38 -30.57
N ALA A 10 -16.85 23.01 -31.80
CA ALA A 10 -16.92 21.62 -32.23
C ALA A 10 -15.47 21.17 -32.54
N ALA A 11 -14.84 20.47 -31.60
CA ALA A 11 -13.52 19.89 -31.79
C ALA A 11 -13.62 18.36 -31.91
N VAL A 12 -13.70 17.93 -33.16
CA VAL A 12 -12.99 16.79 -33.76
C VAL A 12 -12.94 15.49 -32.94
N LEU A 13 -13.82 14.56 -33.34
CA LEU A 13 -13.70 13.12 -33.15
C LEU A 13 -12.40 12.61 -33.81
N LEU A 14 -11.32 12.52 -33.04
CA LEU A 14 -10.18 11.67 -33.37
C LEU A 14 -10.51 10.25 -32.92
N VAL A 15 -11.01 9.46 -33.86
CA VAL A 15 -11.16 8.02 -33.74
C VAL A 15 -9.75 7.42 -33.69
N PHE A 16 -9.19 7.26 -32.50
CA PHE A 16 -8.08 6.33 -32.32
C PHE A 16 -8.63 4.91 -32.46
N ALA A 17 -8.66 4.43 -33.69
CA ALA A 17 -8.64 3.02 -33.99
C ALA A 17 -7.32 2.45 -33.45
N CYS A 18 -7.31 2.08 -32.17
CA CYS A 18 -6.25 1.25 -31.61
C CYS A 18 -6.51 -0.19 -32.07
N GLY A 19 -6.10 -0.48 -33.30
CA GLY A 19 -5.89 -1.83 -33.77
C GLY A 19 -4.68 -2.41 -33.05
N GLY A 20 -4.93 -3.40 -32.20
CA GLY A 20 -3.89 -4.08 -31.43
C GLY A 20 -4.44 -5.37 -30.86
N GLY A 21 -4.68 -6.35 -31.73
CA GLY A 21 -4.83 -7.74 -31.33
C GLY A 21 -3.53 -8.21 -30.70
N GLY A 22 -3.41 -8.06 -29.38
CA GLY A 22 -2.41 -8.75 -28.58
C GLY A 22 -3.12 -9.90 -27.90
N GLY A 23 -2.74 -11.13 -28.23
CA GLY A 23 -3.02 -12.28 -27.38
C GLY A 23 -2.37 -12.02 -26.03
N GLY A 24 -3.10 -11.35 -25.14
CA GLY A 24 -2.65 -11.05 -23.80
C GLY A 24 -2.43 -12.37 -23.11
N SER A 25 -1.18 -12.60 -22.71
CA SER A 25 -0.85 -13.57 -21.67
C SER A 25 -1.89 -13.45 -20.57
N SER A 26 -2.80 -14.42 -20.45
CA SER A 26 -3.84 -14.44 -19.44
C SER A 26 -3.24 -14.88 -18.11
N GLY A 27 -2.25 -14.12 -17.63
CA GLY A 27 -1.54 -14.41 -16.39
C GLY A 27 -2.53 -14.64 -15.25
N THR A 28 -2.14 -15.47 -14.29
CA THR A 28 -2.91 -15.75 -13.09
C THR A 28 -2.71 -14.60 -12.12
N PRO A 29 -3.77 -13.91 -11.69
CA PRO A 29 -3.61 -12.80 -10.76
C PRO A 29 -2.92 -13.24 -9.46
N PRO A 30 -2.05 -12.39 -8.88
CA PRO A 30 -1.45 -12.66 -7.58
C PRO A 30 -2.53 -12.72 -6.50
N THR A 31 -2.24 -13.38 -5.38
CA THR A 31 -3.14 -13.48 -4.22
C THR A 31 -2.39 -13.02 -2.97
N ILE A 32 -2.99 -12.10 -2.21
CA ILE A 32 -2.50 -11.73 -0.88
C ILE A 32 -3.19 -12.65 0.13
N HIS A 33 -2.39 -13.40 0.88
CA HIS A 33 -2.87 -14.30 1.94
C HIS A 33 -3.00 -13.54 3.25
N GLU A 34 -1.98 -12.76 3.60
CA GLU A 34 -1.90 -12.11 4.89
C GLU A 34 -1.07 -10.83 4.85
N VAL A 35 -1.45 -9.87 5.71
CA VAL A 35 -0.66 -8.66 5.98
C VAL A 35 -0.56 -8.45 7.49
N GLY A 36 0.67 -8.29 7.98
CA GLY A 36 0.95 -8.05 9.39
C GLY A 36 1.79 -6.80 9.62
N VAL A 37 1.66 -6.22 10.81
CA VAL A 37 2.55 -5.16 11.31
C VAL A 37 3.18 -5.63 12.61
N PHE A 38 4.48 -5.49 12.76
CA PHE A 38 5.28 -6.09 13.82
C PHE A 38 6.16 -5.05 14.50
N ARG A 39 6.40 -5.20 15.82
CA ARG A 39 7.31 -4.30 16.56
C ARG A 39 8.78 -4.56 16.24
N ASN A 40 9.10 -5.78 15.83
CA ASN A 40 10.43 -6.21 15.46
C ASN A 40 10.32 -7.25 14.34
N THR A 41 11.43 -7.85 13.95
CA THR A 41 11.47 -8.87 12.90
C THR A 41 10.94 -10.24 13.35
N SER A 42 10.46 -10.35 14.60
CA SER A 42 9.87 -11.57 15.14
C SER A 42 8.38 -11.62 14.84
N PRO A 43 7.87 -12.74 14.30
CA PRO A 43 6.48 -12.85 13.90
C PRO A 43 5.47 -12.89 15.04
N ASP A 44 5.86 -13.41 16.20
CA ASP A 44 5.04 -13.41 17.42
C ASP A 44 4.74 -11.99 17.96
N SER A 45 5.25 -10.94 17.29
CA SER A 45 5.11 -9.54 17.70
C SER A 45 4.12 -8.74 16.86
N GLN A 46 3.17 -9.40 16.19
CA GLN A 46 2.14 -8.70 15.42
C GLN A 46 1.33 -7.76 16.33
N VAL A 47 1.11 -6.53 15.87
CA VAL A 47 0.42 -5.48 16.60
C VAL A 47 -0.63 -4.80 15.73
N SER A 48 -1.75 -4.48 16.36
CA SER A 48 -2.80 -3.62 15.78
C SER A 48 -2.77 -2.20 16.34
N THR A 49 -1.99 -1.95 17.39
CA THR A 49 -1.82 -0.63 17.99
C THR A 49 -0.42 -0.11 17.73
N LEU A 50 -0.35 1.09 17.16
CA LEU A 50 0.87 1.72 16.70
C LEU A 50 1.10 3.04 17.44
N ASP A 51 2.34 3.31 17.80
CA ASP A 51 2.76 4.50 18.51
C ASP A 51 3.31 5.50 17.48
N VAL A 52 2.68 6.67 17.38
CA VAL A 52 3.14 7.75 16.49
C VAL A 52 4.57 8.16 16.87
N GLY A 53 5.42 8.31 15.86
CA GLY A 53 6.84 8.64 16.00
C GLY A 53 7.75 7.42 16.18
N ARG A 54 7.25 6.20 15.97
CA ARG A 54 8.01 4.93 16.07
C ARG A 54 8.09 4.21 14.73
N GLU A 55 9.09 3.34 14.62
CA GLU A 55 9.26 2.42 13.50
C GLU A 55 8.59 1.08 13.82
N TYR A 56 8.02 0.46 12.78
CA TYR A 56 7.47 -0.89 12.79
C TYR A 56 7.88 -1.59 11.50
N TYR A 57 7.66 -2.90 11.45
CA TYR A 57 7.83 -3.69 10.25
C TYR A 57 6.47 -4.03 9.69
N VAL A 58 6.26 -3.84 8.39
CA VAL A 58 5.09 -4.37 7.69
C VAL A 58 5.53 -5.59 6.89
N ALA A 59 4.74 -6.65 6.91
CA ALA A 59 5.00 -7.82 6.08
C ALA A 59 3.74 -8.19 5.29
N VAL A 60 3.91 -8.48 4.00
CA VAL A 60 2.87 -8.89 3.05
C VAL A 60 3.22 -10.27 2.53
N HIS A 61 2.40 -11.26 2.87
CA HIS A 61 2.51 -12.62 2.38
C HIS A 61 1.60 -12.79 1.17
N ALA A 62 2.20 -13.07 0.02
CA ALA A 62 1.49 -13.21 -1.24
C ALA A 62 2.01 -14.38 -2.08
N SER A 63 1.18 -14.85 -3.00
CA SER A 63 1.57 -15.84 -4.00
C SER A 63 1.21 -15.41 -5.41
N ASP A 64 2.04 -15.80 -6.36
CA ASP A 64 1.83 -15.58 -7.79
C ASP A 64 2.38 -16.79 -8.55
N PRO A 65 1.54 -17.56 -9.27
CA PRO A 65 1.99 -18.68 -10.07
C PRO A 65 2.95 -18.31 -11.21
N ASP A 66 2.88 -17.07 -11.71
CA ASP A 66 3.64 -16.63 -12.89
C ASP A 66 4.99 -15.98 -12.53
N LEU A 67 5.25 -15.78 -11.24
CA LEU A 67 6.49 -15.24 -10.68
C LEU A 67 6.84 -13.82 -11.17
N ASP A 68 5.83 -12.99 -11.42
CA ASP A 68 6.01 -11.72 -12.09
C ASP A 68 5.28 -10.53 -11.44
N MET A 69 4.94 -10.64 -10.15
CA MET A 69 4.56 -9.51 -9.29
C MET A 69 5.48 -8.28 -9.49
N ARG A 70 4.88 -7.10 -9.70
CA ARG A 70 5.60 -5.85 -10.03
C ARG A 70 5.44 -4.75 -9.02
N THR A 71 4.23 -4.51 -8.56
CA THR A 71 3.95 -3.34 -7.72
C THR A 71 3.00 -3.67 -6.59
N LEU A 72 3.25 -3.11 -5.42
CA LEU A 72 2.34 -3.10 -4.28
C LEU A 72 1.75 -1.71 -4.14
N ARG A 73 0.45 -1.59 -4.37
CA ARG A 73 -0.31 -0.37 -4.13
C ARG A 73 -0.83 -0.37 -2.70
N VAL A 74 -0.59 0.73 -2.00
CA VAL A 74 -0.99 0.94 -0.61
C VAL A 74 -1.84 2.19 -0.52
N GLU A 75 -3.02 2.10 0.08
CA GLU A 75 -3.82 3.29 0.38
C GLU A 75 -4.17 3.34 1.86
N GLN A 76 -4.20 4.54 2.43
CA GLN A 76 -4.48 4.73 3.85
C GLN A 76 -5.65 5.68 4.06
N TYR A 77 -6.53 5.30 4.96
CA TYR A 77 -7.75 6.01 5.30
C TYR A 77 -7.80 6.24 6.81
N HIS A 78 -7.90 7.50 7.23
CA HIS A 78 -8.24 7.83 8.62
C HIS A 78 -9.74 7.62 8.87
N ALA A 79 -10.11 7.46 10.12
CA ALA A 79 -11.49 7.24 10.55
C ALA A 79 -12.46 8.28 9.93
N GLY A 80 -13.48 7.78 9.22
CA GLY A 80 -14.51 8.62 8.60
C GLY A 80 -14.14 9.21 7.23
N ALA A 81 -12.91 9.03 6.74
CA ALA A 81 -12.54 9.47 5.40
C ALA A 81 -13.24 8.63 4.31
N SER A 82 -13.76 9.30 3.29
CA SER A 82 -14.37 8.69 2.10
C SER A 82 -13.40 8.47 0.94
N SER A 83 -12.22 9.09 1.01
CA SER A 83 -11.11 8.97 0.06
C SER A 83 -9.82 8.68 0.81
N PRO A 84 -8.83 8.03 0.17
CA PRO A 84 -7.55 7.80 0.81
C PRO A 84 -6.84 9.13 1.07
N MET A 85 -6.27 9.26 2.27
CA MET A 85 -5.40 10.39 2.60
C MET A 85 -4.01 10.24 1.98
N TYR A 86 -3.61 9.00 1.71
CA TYR A 86 -2.34 8.67 1.13
C TYR A 86 -2.48 7.48 0.20
N VAL A 87 -1.78 7.56 -0.93
CA VAL A 87 -1.69 6.51 -1.93
C VAL A 87 -0.24 6.38 -2.33
N ASP A 88 0.28 5.16 -2.26
CA ASP A 88 1.63 4.81 -2.67
C ASP A 88 1.62 3.62 -3.61
N THR A 89 2.67 3.49 -4.39
CA THR A 89 2.89 2.34 -5.27
C THR A 89 4.36 1.97 -5.24
N LEU A 90 4.66 0.93 -4.48
CA LEU A 90 6.01 0.42 -4.33
C LEU A 90 6.33 -0.57 -5.44
N ARG A 91 7.55 -0.50 -5.97
CA ARG A 91 8.06 -1.52 -6.88
C ARG A 91 8.51 -2.74 -6.08
N LEU A 92 7.95 -3.89 -6.39
CA LEU A 92 8.35 -5.15 -5.79
C LEU A 92 9.63 -5.69 -6.47
N PRO A 93 10.53 -6.32 -5.70
CA PRO A 93 11.67 -7.05 -6.25
C PRO A 93 11.20 -8.25 -7.08
N SER A 94 12.05 -8.72 -7.99
CA SER A 94 11.75 -9.90 -8.80
C SER A 94 11.54 -11.13 -7.93
N GLN A 95 10.46 -11.86 -8.19
CA GLN A 95 10.13 -13.06 -7.44
C GLN A 95 10.97 -14.27 -7.89
N GLN A 96 11.32 -15.14 -6.95
CA GLN A 96 12.00 -16.42 -7.22
C GLN A 96 11.14 -17.64 -6.88
N TYR A 97 10.09 -17.45 -6.07
CA TYR A 97 9.26 -18.53 -5.52
C TYR A 97 7.80 -18.14 -5.62
N SER A 98 6.90 -19.06 -5.95
CA SER A 98 5.47 -18.74 -6.14
C SER A 98 4.80 -18.24 -4.87
N ASN A 99 5.38 -18.50 -3.70
CA ASN A 99 4.95 -18.02 -2.41
C ASN A 99 6.05 -17.14 -1.82
N THR A 100 5.74 -15.91 -1.41
CA THR A 100 6.77 -14.93 -1.04
C THR A 100 6.30 -14.02 0.08
N LEU A 101 7.22 -13.70 0.99
CA LEU A 101 7.05 -12.67 1.99
C LEU A 101 7.82 -11.42 1.59
N PHE A 102 7.11 -10.31 1.42
CA PHE A 102 7.69 -8.98 1.29
C PHE A 102 7.63 -8.29 2.65
N TRP A 103 8.70 -7.63 3.08
CA TRP A 103 8.69 -6.86 4.31
C TRP A 103 9.48 -5.57 4.18
N ASP A 104 9.02 -4.53 4.88
CA ASP A 104 9.61 -3.19 4.86
C ASP A 104 9.49 -2.54 6.25
N VAL A 105 10.32 -1.54 6.51
CA VAL A 105 10.24 -0.69 7.70
C VAL A 105 9.30 0.48 7.41
N ILE A 106 8.34 0.67 8.28
CA ILE A 106 7.40 1.80 8.24
C ILE A 106 7.62 2.72 9.42
N TYR A 107 7.65 4.02 9.16
CA TYR A 107 7.61 5.03 10.21
C TYR A 107 6.16 5.52 10.40
N ILE A 108 5.70 5.54 11.65
CA ILE A 108 4.32 5.92 11.98
C ILE A 108 4.22 7.43 12.14
N THR A 109 3.60 8.07 11.16
CA THR A 109 3.26 9.50 11.17
C THR A 109 1.75 9.69 11.25
N GLY A 110 1.25 10.91 11.08
CA GLY A 110 -0.20 11.15 11.00
C GLY A 110 -0.91 11.34 12.34
N PRO A 111 -2.22 11.69 12.29
CA PRO A 111 -3.04 11.82 13.49
C PRO A 111 -3.29 10.49 14.20
N ALA A 112 -3.35 10.55 15.53
CA ALA A 112 -3.86 9.44 16.34
C ALA A 112 -5.33 9.13 16.00
N GLY A 113 -5.73 7.88 16.18
CA GLY A 113 -7.08 7.40 15.89
C GLY A 113 -7.08 6.07 15.15
N GLU A 114 -8.25 5.70 14.64
CA GLU A 114 -8.42 4.47 13.85
C GLU A 114 -8.03 4.71 12.39
N TRP A 115 -7.36 3.73 11.82
CA TRP A 115 -6.90 3.73 10.44
C TRP A 115 -7.24 2.43 9.74
N ARG A 116 -7.49 2.55 8.43
CA ARG A 116 -7.66 1.42 7.51
C ARG A 116 -6.66 1.55 6.39
N THR A 117 -5.92 0.48 6.12
CA THR A 117 -4.93 0.45 5.05
C THR A 117 -5.27 -0.67 4.09
N SER A 118 -5.37 -0.36 2.80
CA SER A 118 -5.55 -1.35 1.74
C SER A 118 -4.20 -1.71 1.11
N PHE A 119 -4.06 -2.98 0.74
CA PHE A 119 -2.93 -3.53 0.02
C PHE A 119 -3.43 -4.25 -1.23
N GLN A 120 -2.81 -3.98 -2.37
CA GLN A 120 -3.12 -4.65 -3.64
C GLN A 120 -1.85 -4.82 -4.48
N ILE A 121 -1.61 -6.02 -4.99
CA ILE A 121 -0.46 -6.30 -5.85
C ILE A 121 -0.91 -6.32 -7.32
N THR A 122 -0.08 -5.80 -8.21
CA THR A 122 -0.23 -5.91 -9.67
C THR A 122 0.97 -6.63 -10.28
N ASP A 123 0.72 -7.57 -11.18
CA ASP A 123 1.74 -8.35 -11.89
C ASP A 123 2.23 -7.67 -13.18
N ALA A 124 3.08 -8.34 -13.97
CA ALA A 124 3.64 -7.78 -15.21
C ALA A 124 2.63 -7.71 -16.35
N ALA A 125 1.59 -8.55 -16.32
CA ALA A 125 0.50 -8.58 -17.28
C ALA A 125 -0.62 -7.56 -16.94
N GLY A 126 -0.55 -6.93 -15.76
CA GLY A 126 -1.52 -5.96 -15.27
C GLY A 126 -2.68 -6.59 -14.51
N ASN A 127 -2.62 -7.88 -14.15
CA ASN A 127 -3.62 -8.48 -13.27
C ASN A 127 -3.39 -8.05 -11.83
N THR A 128 -4.50 -7.88 -11.10
CA THR A 128 -4.47 -7.38 -9.73
C THR A 128 -4.96 -8.43 -8.74
N SER A 129 -4.36 -8.48 -7.56
CA SER A 129 -4.82 -9.30 -6.46
C SER A 129 -6.16 -8.86 -5.87
N ASN A 130 -6.71 -9.68 -4.98
CA ASN A 130 -7.66 -9.24 -3.97
C ASN A 130 -7.10 -8.05 -3.18
N VAL A 131 -8.00 -7.17 -2.71
CA VAL A 131 -7.63 -6.09 -1.78
C VAL A 131 -7.64 -6.64 -0.36
N TYR A 132 -6.50 -6.54 0.32
CA TYR A 132 -6.39 -6.89 1.75
C TYR A 132 -6.52 -5.64 2.60
N TRP A 133 -7.33 -5.69 3.66
CA TRP A 133 -7.57 -4.56 4.57
C TRP A 133 -6.96 -4.81 5.94
N LEU A 134 -6.03 -3.95 6.33
CA LEU A 134 -5.45 -3.91 7.65
C LEU A 134 -6.12 -2.79 8.48
N HIS A 135 -6.55 -3.13 9.69
CA HIS A 135 -7.12 -2.18 10.65
C HIS A 135 -6.10 -1.93 11.76
N THR A 136 -5.79 -0.67 12.04
CA THR A 136 -4.83 -0.28 13.10
C THR A 136 -5.31 0.93 13.88
N THR A 137 -4.87 1.04 15.13
CA THR A 137 -5.10 2.19 15.99
C THR A 137 -3.78 2.91 16.24
N ALA A 138 -3.66 4.15 15.81
CA ALA A 138 -2.52 5.01 16.08
C ALA A 138 -2.72 5.75 17.41
N ARG A 139 -1.72 5.73 18.30
CA ARG A 139 -1.73 6.39 19.60
C ARG A 139 -0.57 7.36 19.71
N ARG A 140 -0.78 8.47 20.43
CA ARG A 140 0.32 9.40 20.74
C ARG A 140 1.27 8.70 21.72
N SER A 141 2.53 8.55 21.32
CA SER A 141 3.55 8.04 22.23
C SER A 141 3.91 9.10 23.26
N LYS A 142 3.86 8.75 24.55
CA LYS A 142 4.39 9.63 25.62
C LYS A 142 5.92 9.70 25.60
N ASP A 143 6.55 8.70 25.00
CA ASP A 143 8.00 8.49 25.03
C ASP A 143 8.69 8.87 23.71
N ALA A 144 7.95 9.34 22.69
CA ALA A 144 8.55 9.71 21.40
C ALA A 144 9.41 10.99 21.47
N GLY A 145 9.40 11.71 22.60
CA GLY A 145 10.21 12.93 22.75
C GLY A 145 9.85 14.06 21.77
N LEU A 146 8.76 13.90 21.02
CA LEU A 146 8.28 14.89 20.05
C LEU A 146 7.86 16.16 20.80
N LYS A 147 8.37 17.29 20.35
CA LYS A 147 7.97 18.58 20.90
C LYS A 147 6.53 18.86 20.49
N SER A 148 5.79 19.59 21.32
CA SER A 148 4.35 19.85 21.10
C SER A 148 4.05 20.51 19.75
N ASN A 149 5.00 21.25 19.16
CA ASN A 149 4.87 21.89 17.86
C ASN A 149 5.05 20.92 16.67
N GLU A 150 5.70 19.77 16.85
CA GLU A 150 5.82 18.72 15.81
C GLU A 150 4.55 17.86 15.74
N LEU A 151 3.71 17.90 16.79
CA LEU A 151 2.42 17.19 16.85
C LEU A 151 1.31 17.87 16.03
N ASP A 152 1.45 19.15 15.70
CA ASP A 152 0.47 19.89 14.91
C ASP A 152 0.72 19.75 13.40
N GLU A 153 1.99 19.62 12.97
CA GLU A 153 2.33 19.27 11.57
C GLU A 153 1.98 17.82 11.22
N ALA A 154 1.84 16.94 12.21
CA ALA A 154 1.48 15.54 11.99
C ALA A 154 0.02 15.32 11.57
N LEU A 155 -0.85 16.33 11.59
CA LEU A 155 -2.28 16.15 11.30
C LEU A 155 -2.58 15.83 9.83
N ASP A 156 -1.73 16.27 8.91
CA ASP A 156 -1.91 16.07 7.46
C ASP A 156 -0.96 15.01 6.87
N ALA A 157 -0.19 14.31 7.71
CA ALA A 157 0.74 13.27 7.28
C ALA A 157 0.05 11.88 7.14
N PRO A 158 0.54 11.00 6.25
CA PRO A 158 0.09 9.61 6.21
C PRO A 158 0.37 8.88 7.52
N LEU A 159 -0.29 7.74 7.78
CA LEU A 159 0.07 6.89 8.90
C LEU A 159 1.40 6.17 8.64
N PHE A 160 1.56 5.55 7.47
CA PHE A 160 2.80 4.88 7.09
C PHE A 160 3.54 5.71 6.05
N ARG A 161 4.83 5.93 6.29
CA ARG A 161 5.78 6.19 5.22
C ARG A 161 6.58 4.92 4.99
N LEU A 162 6.42 4.32 3.81
CA LEU A 162 7.20 3.18 3.37
C LEU A 162 8.58 3.66 2.91
N HIS A 163 9.62 2.91 3.23
CA HIS A 163 10.98 3.24 2.81
C HIS A 163 11.28 2.48 1.52
N GLU A 164 11.18 3.16 0.37
CA GLU A 164 11.39 2.54 -0.96
C GLU A 164 12.71 1.75 -1.12
N ALA A 165 13.70 1.95 -0.24
CA ALA A 165 15.03 1.36 -0.35
C ALA A 165 15.15 -0.08 0.20
N ASP A 166 14.23 -0.55 1.05
CA ASP A 166 14.53 -1.67 1.95
C ASP A 166 13.54 -2.86 1.89
N ILE A 167 12.73 -2.97 0.83
CA ILE A 167 11.84 -4.14 0.67
C ILE A 167 12.68 -5.41 0.52
N ALA A 168 12.75 -6.18 1.59
CA ALA A 168 13.42 -7.46 1.61
C ALA A 168 12.43 -8.59 1.29
N VAL A 169 12.98 -9.72 0.82
CA VAL A 169 12.21 -10.86 0.33
C VAL A 169 12.64 -12.11 1.08
N SER A 170 11.67 -12.86 1.61
CA SER A 170 11.91 -14.19 2.16
C SER A 170 11.11 -15.25 1.41
N ALA A 171 11.76 -16.39 1.17
CA ALA A 171 11.20 -17.57 0.51
C ALA A 171 10.34 -18.44 1.44
N ASP A 172 10.49 -18.27 2.75
CA ASP A 172 9.81 -19.07 3.77
C ASP A 172 8.92 -18.18 4.67
N PRO A 173 7.66 -17.95 4.28
CA PRO A 173 6.69 -17.23 5.12
C PRO A 173 6.19 -18.08 6.28
N GLY A 174 6.46 -19.40 6.28
CA GLY A 174 5.89 -20.34 7.25
C GLY A 174 6.29 -20.05 8.68
N GLN A 175 7.42 -19.38 8.91
CA GLN A 175 7.78 -18.95 10.26
C GLN A 175 7.08 -17.67 10.70
N PHE A 176 6.56 -16.86 9.77
CA PHE A 176 6.13 -15.50 10.08
C PHE A 176 4.68 -15.33 10.54
N PHE A 177 3.83 -16.34 10.34
CA PHE A 177 2.39 -16.23 10.59
C PHE A 177 1.78 -17.45 11.30
N THR A 178 2.61 -18.38 11.79
CA THR A 178 2.13 -19.52 12.57
C THR A 178 1.82 -19.11 14.01
N ASN A 179 0.64 -18.52 14.23
CA ASN A 179 -0.01 -18.54 15.52
C ASN A 179 -0.81 -19.85 15.64
N GLU A 180 -0.11 -20.98 15.79
CA GLU A 180 -0.76 -22.22 16.29
C GLU A 180 -0.84 -22.21 17.81
#